data_AF-A0A4U5NK95-F1
#
_entry.id   AF-A0A4U5NK95-F1
#
_cell.length_a   1.000
_cell.length_b   1.000
_cell.length_c   1.000
_cell.angle_alpha   90.00
_cell.angle_beta   90.00
_cell.angle_gamma   90.00
#
_symmetry.space_group_name_H-M   'P 1'
#
loop_
_entity.id
_entity.type
_entity.pdbx_description
1 polymer ?
#
loop_
_entity_poly.entity_id
_entity_poly.type
_entity_poly.pdbx_seq_one_letter_code
_entity_poly.pdbx_strand_id
1 'polypeptide(L)'
;MRFSLFLFLIVTLSCFFSLTQATCKACITTMTEAKERCLKEGISTGCPATADWLLSVFIFNHNYGDLCTANVSVTMIEYWKTYILKRFSDSVQNDPVSICGCGIPWPCYNCE
;
A
#
# COMPACT_ATOMS: atom_id res chain seq x y z
N MET A 1 -1.01 33.51 0.68
CA MET A 1 -1.52 32.36 1.46
C MET A 1 -2.84 31.76 0.95
N ARG A 2 -3.50 32.30 -0.08
CA ARG A 2 -4.76 31.73 -0.64
C ARG A 2 -4.58 30.51 -1.55
N PHE A 3 -3.44 30.37 -2.22
CA PHE A 3 -3.18 29.27 -3.17
C PHE A 3 -2.91 27.91 -2.49
N SER A 4 -2.31 27.89 -1.31
CA SER A 4 -2.01 26.66 -0.58
C SER A 4 -3.27 25.96 -0.07
N LEU A 5 -4.31 26.71 0.32
CA LEU A 5 -5.59 26.17 0.80
C LEU A 5 -6.36 25.41 -0.31
N PHE A 6 -6.25 25.83 -1.56
CA PHE A 6 -6.90 25.16 -2.69
C PHE A 6 -6.27 23.80 -3.01
N LEU A 7 -4.94 23.67 -2.89
CA LEU A 7 -4.24 22.39 -3.10
C LEU A 7 -4.60 21.37 -2.01
N PHE A 8 -4.71 21.81 -0.75
CA PHE A 8 -5.15 20.94 0.35
C PHE A 8 -6.59 20.44 0.15
N LEU A 9 -7.48 21.28 -0.39
CA LEU A 9 -8.86 20.90 -0.70
C LEU A 9 -8.95 19.85 -1.81
N ILE A 10 -8.12 19.95 -2.85
CA ILE A 10 -8.13 18.97 -3.96
C ILE A 10 -7.57 17.62 -3.51
N VAL A 11 -6.49 17.59 -2.71
CA VAL A 11 -5.90 16.35 -2.19
C VAL A 11 -6.85 15.64 -1.20
N THR A 12 -7.59 16.39 -0.39
CA THR A 12 -8.59 15.83 0.52
C THR A 12 -9.84 15.33 -0.21
N LEU A 13 -10.27 16.01 -1.28
CA LEU A 13 -11.38 15.56 -2.13
C LEU A 13 -11.04 14.32 -2.97
N SER A 14 -9.81 14.17 -3.48
CA SER A 14 -9.39 12.95 -4.17
C SER A 14 -9.34 11.75 -3.22
N CYS A 15 -8.93 11.93 -1.95
CA CYS A 15 -9.05 10.89 -0.92
C CYS A 15 -10.53 10.51 -0.64
N PHE A 16 -11.44 11.48 -0.69
CA PHE A 16 -12.87 11.26 -0.42
C PHE A 16 -13.58 10.49 -1.54
N PHE A 17 -13.22 10.75 -2.80
CA PHE A 17 -13.79 9.99 -3.94
C PHE A 17 -13.19 8.58 -4.06
N SER A 18 -11.96 8.35 -3.61
CA SER A 18 -11.35 7.00 -3.52
C SER A 18 -11.95 6.11 -2.42
N LEU A 19 -12.67 6.68 -1.45
CA LEU A 19 -13.43 5.91 -0.43
C LEU A 19 -14.73 5.31 -0.99
N THR A 20 -15.17 5.71 -2.19
CA THR A 20 -16.47 5.29 -2.76
C THR A 20 -16.40 4.11 -3.73
N GLN A 21 -15.22 3.53 -3.94
CA GLN A 21 -15.07 2.20 -4.52
C GLN A 21 -14.46 1.31 -3.45
N ALA A 22 -14.99 0.11 -3.25
CA ALA A 22 -14.42 -0.90 -2.38
C ALA A 22 -12.89 -0.93 -2.54
N THR A 23 -12.16 -0.42 -1.54
CA THR A 23 -10.70 -0.39 -1.57
C THR A 23 -10.18 -1.78 -1.94
N CYS A 24 -9.22 -1.89 -2.87
CA CYS A 24 -8.82 -3.20 -3.41
C CYS A 24 -8.57 -4.21 -2.30
N LYS A 25 -9.41 -5.26 -2.29
CA LYS A 25 -9.32 -6.32 -1.28
C LYS A 25 -7.94 -6.96 -1.28
N ALA A 26 -7.36 -7.20 -2.47
CA ALA A 26 -6.00 -7.72 -2.59
C ALA A 26 -4.98 -6.77 -1.93
N CYS A 27 -5.04 -5.46 -2.17
CA CYS A 27 -4.15 -4.50 -1.50
C CYS A 27 -4.29 -4.55 0.02
N ILE A 28 -5.52 -4.46 0.55
CA ILE A 28 -5.72 -4.46 2.01
C ILE A 28 -5.21 -5.76 2.61
N THR A 29 -5.57 -6.91 2.03
CA THR A 29 -5.15 -8.22 2.53
C THR A 29 -3.63 -8.36 2.50
N THR A 30 -2.98 -8.07 1.37
CA THR A 30 -1.53 -8.16 1.24
C THR A 30 -0.81 -7.16 2.15
N MET A 31 -1.32 -5.93 2.29
CA MET A 31 -0.73 -4.88 3.16
C MET A 31 -0.85 -5.26 4.64
N THR A 32 -1.98 -5.84 5.02
CA THR A 32 -2.22 -6.30 6.40
C THR A 32 -1.22 -7.40 6.75
N GLU A 33 -1.05 -8.39 5.87
CA GLU A 33 -0.09 -9.47 6.09
C GLU A 33 1.37 -8.96 6.06
N ALA A 34 1.71 -8.04 5.13
CA ALA A 34 3.01 -7.38 5.09
C ALA A 34 3.31 -6.65 6.40
N LYS A 35 2.34 -5.92 6.95
CA LYS A 35 2.47 -5.21 8.22
C LYS A 35 2.72 -6.18 9.37
N GLU A 36 1.95 -7.26 9.47
CA GLU A 36 2.14 -8.26 10.52
C GLU A 36 3.51 -8.94 10.46
N ARG A 37 3.97 -9.30 9.25
CA ARG A 37 5.30 -9.88 9.03
C ARG A 37 6.40 -8.91 9.42
N CYS A 38 6.30 -7.65 8.99
CA CYS A 38 7.28 -6.62 9.30
C CYS A 38 7.29 -6.23 10.80
N LEU A 39 6.13 -6.29 11.48
CA LEU A 39 6.07 -6.12 12.93
C LEU A 39 6.81 -7.24 13.68
N LYS A 40 6.69 -8.49 13.21
CA LYS A 40 7.42 -9.64 13.78
C LYS A 40 8.92 -9.56 13.52
N GLU A 41 9.30 -9.11 12.33
CA GLU A 41 10.70 -8.89 11.93
C GLU A 41 11.33 -7.68 12.64
N GLY A 42 10.50 -6.70 13.00
CA GLY A 42 10.89 -5.44 13.60
C GLY A 42 11.06 -4.36 12.54
N ILE A 43 10.19 -3.34 12.54
CA ILE A 43 10.17 -2.26 11.54
C ILE A 43 11.53 -1.56 11.40
N SER A 44 12.28 -1.39 12.49
CA SER A 44 13.59 -0.74 12.50
C SER A 44 14.67 -1.46 11.67
N THR A 45 14.45 -2.72 11.30
CA THR A 45 15.35 -3.50 10.43
C THR A 45 15.19 -3.16 8.95
N GLY A 46 14.12 -2.45 8.58
CA GLY A 46 13.71 -2.25 7.19
C GLY A 46 13.02 -3.46 6.56
N CYS A 47 12.76 -4.50 7.35
CA CYS A 47 11.98 -5.67 6.99
C CYS A 47 12.34 -6.35 5.65
N PRO A 48 13.62 -6.69 5.41
CA PRO A 48 14.05 -7.36 4.18
C PRO A 48 13.32 -8.68 3.91
N ALA A 49 13.07 -9.52 4.92
CA ALA A 49 12.39 -10.80 4.72
C ALA A 49 10.92 -10.61 4.29
N THR A 50 10.27 -9.55 4.81
CA THR A 50 8.93 -9.18 4.38
C THR A 50 8.91 -8.66 2.94
N ALA A 51 9.91 -7.89 2.53
CA ALA A 51 10.04 -7.43 1.14
C ALA A 51 10.30 -8.60 0.17
N ASP A 52 11.14 -9.57 0.55
CA ASP A 52 11.39 -10.79 -0.23
C ASP A 52 10.13 -11.67 -0.33
N TRP A 53 9.33 -11.71 0.73
CA TRP A 53 8.02 -12.35 0.70
C TRP A 53 7.07 -11.66 -0.29
N LEU A 54 6.99 -10.33 -0.33
CA LEU A 54 6.20 -9.61 -1.34
C LEU A 54 6.65 -9.94 -2.76
N LEU A 55 7.96 -10.09 -3.00
CA LEU A 55 8.49 -10.52 -4.30
C LEU A 55 8.01 -11.93 -4.65
N SER A 56 7.97 -12.83 -3.67
CA SER A 56 7.45 -14.18 -3.85
C SER A 56 5.95 -14.19 -4.16
N VAL A 57 5.16 -13.33 -3.50
CA VAL A 57 3.73 -13.14 -3.79
C VAL A 57 3.54 -12.63 -5.22
N PHE A 58 4.35 -11.67 -5.67
CA PHE A 58 4.34 -11.20 -7.05
C PHE A 58 4.59 -12.34 -8.04
N ILE A 59 5.70 -13.08 -7.88
CA ILE A 59 6.09 -14.16 -8.80
C ILE A 59 5.01 -15.25 -8.86
N PHE A 60 4.49 -15.66 -7.70
CA PHE A 60 3.43 -16.66 -7.63
C PHE A 60 2.18 -16.20 -8.37
N ASN A 61 1.61 -15.06 -7.99
CA ASN A 61 0.33 -14.60 -8.55
C ASN A 61 0.44 -14.25 -10.04
N HIS A 62 1.58 -13.71 -10.48
CA HIS A 62 1.85 -13.46 -11.89
C HIS A 62 1.83 -14.77 -12.70
N ASN A 63 2.45 -15.83 -12.20
CA ASN A 63 2.51 -17.12 -12.91
C ASN A 63 1.17 -17.89 -12.89
N TYR A 64 0.32 -17.65 -11.91
CA TYR A 64 -1.00 -18.30 -11.78
C TYR A 64 -2.16 -17.45 -12.33
N GLY A 65 -1.87 -16.27 -12.90
CA GLY A 65 -2.86 -15.42 -13.58
C GLY A 65 -3.64 -14.46 -12.68
N ASP A 66 -3.32 -14.35 -11.40
CA ASP A 66 -3.85 -13.30 -10.52
C ASP A 66 -3.02 -12.01 -10.69
N LEU A 67 -3.31 -11.31 -11.78
CA LEU A 67 -2.58 -10.08 -12.14
C LEU A 67 -2.87 -8.93 -11.17
N CYS A 68 -4.00 -8.95 -10.47
CA CYS A 68 -4.33 -7.94 -9.45
C CYS A 68 -3.38 -8.07 -8.27
N THR A 69 -3.31 -9.24 -7.63
CA THR A 69 -2.42 -9.46 -6.48
C THR A 69 -0.95 -9.32 -6.87
N ALA A 70 -0.59 -9.70 -8.09
CA ALA A 70 0.76 -9.48 -8.62
C ALA A 70 1.11 -7.99 -8.70
N ASN A 71 0.25 -7.18 -9.33
CA ASN A 71 0.46 -5.73 -9.46
C ASN A 71 0.48 -5.03 -8.10
N VAL A 72 -0.45 -5.37 -7.22
CA VAL A 72 -0.46 -4.91 -5.83
C VAL A 72 0.89 -5.17 -5.17
N SER A 73 1.40 -6.39 -5.28
CA SER A 73 2.65 -6.80 -4.61
C SER A 73 3.87 -6.06 -5.17
N VAL A 74 3.98 -5.91 -6.49
CA VAL A 74 5.11 -5.18 -7.09
C VAL A 74 5.06 -3.70 -6.74
N THR A 75 3.88 -3.09 -6.76
CA THR A 75 3.70 -1.70 -6.33
C THR A 75 4.04 -1.52 -4.85
N MET A 76 3.71 -2.48 -3.98
CA MET A 76 4.18 -2.42 -2.59
C MET A 76 5.71 -2.47 -2.48
N ILE A 77 6.39 -3.27 -3.29
CA ILE A 77 7.86 -3.34 -3.29
C ILE A 77 8.46 -2.00 -3.72
N GLU A 78 7.93 -1.38 -4.79
CA GLU A 78 8.38 -0.08 -5.29
C GLU A 78 8.29 1.02 -4.22
N TYR A 79 7.21 1.01 -3.43
CA TYR A 79 6.95 2.00 -2.38
C TYR A 79 7.43 1.56 -0.99
N TRP A 80 8.10 0.41 -0.87
CA TRP A 80 8.44 -0.21 0.41
C TRP A 80 9.28 0.72 1.30
N LYS A 81 10.44 1.13 0.78
CA LYS A 81 11.41 1.96 1.52
C LYS A 81 11.02 3.43 1.57
N THR A 82 10.40 3.93 0.51
CA THR A 82 10.13 5.36 0.36
C THR A 82 8.91 5.80 1.15
N TYR A 83 7.92 4.92 1.30
CA TYR A 83 6.62 5.22 1.89
C TYR A 83 6.18 4.19 2.95
N ILE A 84 6.03 2.91 2.60
CA ILE A 84 5.34 1.92 3.45
C ILE A 84 6.04 1.72 4.80
N LEU A 85 7.36 1.51 4.82
CA LEU A 85 8.10 1.34 6.07
C LEU A 85 7.97 2.55 7.00
N LYS A 86 7.99 3.77 6.44
CA LYS A 86 7.79 5.01 7.21
C LYS A 86 6.40 5.04 7.81
N ARG A 87 5.39 4.64 7.04
CA ARG A 87 4.00 4.53 7.49
C ARG A 87 3.85 3.51 8.60
N PHE A 88 4.51 2.36 8.51
CA PHE A 88 4.48 1.35 9.57
C PHE A 88 5.08 1.87 10.88
N SER A 89 6.11 2.72 10.83
CA SER A 89 6.69 3.35 12.02
C SER A 89 5.85 4.48 12.63
N ASP A 90 4.81 4.96 11.93
CA ASP A 90 3.93 6.03 12.39
C ASP A 90 2.76 5.43 13.22
N SER A 91 2.51 5.92 14.43
CA SER A 91 1.44 5.38 15.30
C SER A 91 0.04 5.82 14.88
N VAL A 92 -0.09 6.89 14.09
CA VAL A 92 -1.36 7.51 13.70
C VAL A 92 -1.78 7.06 12.31
N GLN A 93 -0.82 6.84 11.41
CA GLN A 93 -1.09 6.62 9.99
C GLN A 93 -0.56 5.29 9.43
N ASN A 94 -0.57 4.23 10.24
CA ASN A 94 -0.12 2.88 9.83
C ASN A 94 -1.24 1.95 9.35
N ASP A 95 -2.47 2.42 9.21
CA ASP A 95 -3.62 1.59 8.85
C ASP A 95 -3.53 1.08 7.38
N PRO A 96 -3.64 -0.23 7.13
CA PRO A 96 -3.58 -0.81 5.78
C PRO A 96 -4.62 -0.23 4.81
N VAL A 97 -5.85 0.04 5.27
CA VAL A 97 -6.92 0.61 4.42
C VAL A 97 -6.53 2.00 3.97
N SER A 98 -6.04 2.84 4.88
CA SER A 98 -5.53 4.18 4.57
C SER A 98 -4.35 4.15 3.60
N ILE A 99 -3.37 3.26 3.82
CA ILE A 99 -2.19 3.13 2.95
C ILE A 99 -2.61 2.72 1.53
N CYS A 100 -3.51 1.75 1.39
CA CYS A 100 -4.01 1.28 0.09
C CYS A 100 -4.94 2.27 -0.61
N GLY A 101 -5.78 2.99 0.14
CA GLY A 101 -6.79 3.88 -0.43
C GLY A 101 -6.26 5.24 -0.87
N CYS A 102 -5.26 5.78 -0.17
CA CYS A 102 -4.79 7.15 -0.39
C CYS A 102 -3.26 7.28 -0.42
N GLY A 103 -2.53 6.25 0.02
CA GLY A 103 -1.11 6.34 0.29
C GLY A 103 -0.21 5.93 -0.86
N ILE A 104 -0.64 4.95 -1.65
CA ILE A 104 0.11 4.43 -2.78
C ILE A 104 -0.69 4.72 -4.06
N PRO A 105 -0.07 5.29 -5.11
CA PRO A 105 -0.75 5.53 -6.38
C PRO A 105 -1.10 4.24 -7.10
N TRP A 106 -2.35 4.13 -7.55
CA TRP A 106 -2.84 3.08 -8.47
C TRP A 106 -2.62 1.60 -8.06
N PRO A 107 -2.49 1.21 -6.77
CA PRO A 107 -2.27 -0.20 -6.41
C PRO A 107 -3.45 -1.09 -6.81
N CYS A 108 -4.62 -0.49 -7.08
CA CYS A 108 -5.88 -1.15 -7.36
C CYS A 108 -6.28 -1.13 -8.84
N TYR A 109 -5.55 -0.42 -9.71
CA TYR A 109 -6.04 -0.04 -11.05
C TYR A 109 -6.31 -1.23 -11.99
N ASN A 110 -5.56 -2.33 -11.80
CA ASN A 110 -5.68 -3.55 -12.62
C ASN A 110 -6.44 -4.67 -11.88
N CYS A 111 -7.34 -4.32 -10.98
CA CYS A 111 -8.11 -5.28 -10.16
C CYS A 111 -9.58 -5.40 -10.58
N GLU A 112 -9.89 -4.99 -11.82
CA GLU A 112 -11.20 -5.11 -12.46
C GLU A 112 -11.29 -6.35 -13.36
#